data_AF-A0A067DJC9-F1
#
_entry.id   AF-A0A067DJC9-F1
#
_cell.length_a   1.000
_cell.length_b   1.000
_cell.length_c   1.000
_cell.angle_alpha   90.00
_cell.angle_beta   90.00
_cell.angle_gamma   90.00
#
_symmetry.space_group_name_H-M   'P 1'
#
loop_
_entity.id
_entity.type
_entity.pdbx_description
1 polymer ?
#
loop_
_entity_poly.entity_id
_entity_poly.type
_entity_poly.pdbx_seq_one_letter_code
_entity_poly.pdbx_strand_id
1 'polypeptide(L)' 'DPCAKLRKLPLDSNSALEHKIAIRGEAGWWGCLQWENEATQIAFLPCFKTIY' A
#
# COMPACT_ATOMS: atom_id res chain seq x y z
N ASP A 1 -18.61 -1.38 7.59
CA ASP A 1 -17.61 -0.31 7.55
C ASP A 1 -16.42 -0.79 6.72
N PRO A 2 -16.26 -0.34 5.46
CA PRO A 2 -15.26 -0.88 4.54
C PRO A 2 -13.81 -0.48 4.88
N CYS A 3 -13.61 0.41 5.85
CA CYS A 3 -12.28 0.76 6.34
C CYS A 3 -11.90 -0.14 7.51
N ALA A 4 -11.36 -1.33 7.22
CA ALA A 4 -10.73 -2.20 8.22
C ALA A 4 -9.42 -1.56 8.73
N LYS A 5 -9.54 -0.49 9.55
CA LYS A 5 -8.61 0.11 10.52
C LYS A 5 -7.16 0.46 10.11
N LEU A 6 -6.63 -0.06 9.00
CA LEU A 6 -5.27 0.18 8.55
C LEU A 6 -5.26 1.31 7.53
N ARG A 7 -5.06 2.54 8.00
CA ARG A 7 -4.92 3.72 7.12
C ARG A 7 -3.47 3.99 6.73
N LYS A 8 -2.51 3.61 7.58
CA LYS A 8 -1.07 3.69 7.34
C LYS A 8 -0.52 2.27 7.34
N LEU A 9 0.22 1.90 6.29
CA LEU A 9 0.92 0.63 6.25
C LEU A 9 2.09 0.69 7.25
N PRO A 10 2.30 -0.35 8.09
CA PRO A 10 3.47 -0.44 8.96
C PRO A 10 4.70 -0.91 8.15
N LEU A 11 4.93 -0.27 7.00
CA LEU A 11 5.97 -0.61 6.05
C LEU A 11 6.71 0.68 5.68
N ASP A 12 8.02 0.66 5.84
CA ASP A 12 8.89 1.75 5.43
C ASP A 12 9.29 1.58 3.95
N SER A 13 9.67 2.68 3.30
CA SER A 13 10.09 2.70 1.88
C SER A 13 11.21 1.68 1.57
N ASN A 14 12.05 1.35 2.56
CA ASN A 14 13.08 0.33 2.44
C ASN A 14 12.54 -1.08 2.24
N SER A 15 11.34 -1.38 2.76
CA SER A 15 10.72 -2.69 2.61
C SER A 15 10.10 -2.89 1.22
N ALA A 16 9.75 -1.80 0.52
CA ALA A 16 9.34 -1.83 -0.88
C ALA A 16 10.51 -2.13 -1.83
N LEU A 17 11.70 -1.61 -1.53
CA LEU A 17 12.91 -1.74 -2.34
C LEU A 17 13.38 -3.20 -2.51
N GLU A 18 13.14 -4.07 -1.54
CA GLU A 18 13.50 -5.48 -1.67
C GLU A 18 12.49 -6.33 -2.45
N HIS A 19 11.39 -5.76 -2.96
CA HIS A 19 10.32 -6.44 -3.71
C HIS A 19 9.70 -7.67 -2.99
N LYS A 20 9.99 -7.87 -1.70
CA LYS A 20 9.48 -8.99 -0.89
C LYS A 20 8.05 -8.80 -0.40
N ILE A 21 7.45 -7.64 -0.67
CA ILE A 21 6.12 -7.29 -0.20
C ILE A 21 5.14 -7.26 -1.36
N ALA A 22 4.10 -8.08 -1.24
CA ALA A 22 2.90 -8.01 -2.07
C ALA A 22 1.73 -7.55 -1.19
N ILE A 23 1.22 -6.35 -1.46
CA ILE A 23 0.08 -5.82 -0.72
C ILE A 23 -1.16 -6.18 -1.52
N ARG A 24 -2.02 -7.03 -0.94
CA ARG A 24 -3.25 -7.54 -1.57
C ARG A 24 -4.48 -6.84 -0.99
N GLY A 25 -5.37 -6.40 -1.85
CA GLY A 25 -6.49 -5.55 -1.46
C GLY A 25 -7.25 -5.01 -2.67
N GLU A 26 -8.44 -4.49 -2.38
CA GLU A 26 -9.34 -3.92 -3.38
C GLU A 26 -8.86 -2.53 -3.82
N ALA A 27 -9.07 -2.17 -5.08
CA ALA A 27 -8.61 -0.89 -5.62
C ALA A 27 -9.11 0.32 -4.82
N GLY A 28 -10.35 0.27 -4.34
CA GLY A 28 -10.94 1.30 -3.49
C GLY A 28 -10.24 1.46 -2.14
N TRP A 29 -9.67 0.37 -1.60
CA TRP A 29 -8.93 0.40 -0.34
C TRP A 29 -7.58 1.12 -0.48
N TRP A 30 -6.86 0.91 -1.60
CA TRP A 30 -5.58 1.60 -1.86
C TRP A 30 -5.74 3.12 -1.93
N GLY A 31 -6.83 3.58 -2.55
CA GLY A 31 -7.13 5.00 -2.67
C GLY A 31 -7.42 5.70 -1.34
N CYS A 32 -7.73 4.93 -0.29
CA CYS A 32 -7.99 5.46 1.05
C CYS A 32 -6.76 5.41 1.98
N LEU A 33 -5.62 4.89 1.52
CA LEU A 33 -4.39 4.85 2.32
C LEU A 33 -3.79 6.25 2.49
N GLN A 34 -3.35 6.53 3.71
CA GLN A 34 -2.53 7.69 4.05
C GLN A 34 -1.06 7.35 3.83
N TRP A 35 -0.47 8.04 2.86
CA TRP A 35 0.95 7.96 2.52
C TRP A 35 1.73 9.04 3.25
N GLU A 36 2.99 8.74 3.59
CA GLU A 36 3.88 9.72 4.22
C GLU A 36 4.26 10.84 3.24
N ASN A 37 4.47 10.50 1.98
CA ASN A 37 4.68 11.43 0.88
C ASN A 37 4.34 10.75 -0.45
N GLU A 38 4.28 11.54 -1.52
CA GLU A 38 3.97 11.05 -2.88
C GLU A 38 5.01 10.04 -3.39
N ALA A 39 6.29 10.23 -3.05
CA ALA A 39 7.35 9.30 -3.46
C ALA A 39 7.18 7.90 -2.85
N THR A 40 6.73 7.82 -1.59
CA THR A 40 6.38 6.56 -0.93
C THR A 40 5.19 5.89 -1.63
N GLN A 41 4.15 6.65 -1.98
CA GLN A 41 3.02 6.10 -2.74
C GLN A 41 3.49 5.48 -4.06
N ILE A 42 4.32 6.20 -4.82
CA ILE A 42 4.86 5.74 -6.10
C ILE A 42 5.74 4.49 -5.92
N ALA A 43 6.57 4.45 -4.87
CA ALA A 43 7.43 3.30 -4.58
C ALA A 43 6.63 2.02 -4.27
N PHE A 44 5.42 2.15 -3.72
CA PHE A 44 4.55 1.01 -3.38
C PHE A 44 3.55 0.62 -4.49
N LEU A 45 3.37 1.43 -5.54
CA LEU A 45 2.56 1.05 -6.73
C LEU A 45 2.87 -0.34 -7.29
N PRO A 46 4.14 -0.74 -7.53
CA PRO A 46 4.46 -2.07 -8.04
C PRO A 46 4.20 -3.20 -7.03
N CYS A 47 4.00 -2.88 -5.74
CA CYS A 47 3.71 -3.86 -4.70
C CYS A 47 2.21 -4.20 -4.60
N PHE A 48 1.31 -3.38 -5.17
CA PHE A 48 -0.12 -3.66 -5.13
C PHE A 48 -0.48 -4.81 -6.07
N LYS A 49 -1.11 -5.83 -5.51
CA LYS A 49 -1.74 -6.89 -6.27
C LYS A 49 -3.23 -6.83 -6.01
N THR A 50 -3.98 -6.40 -7.02
CA THR A 50 -5.44 -6.50 -7.03
C THR A 50 -5.82 -7.96 -6.87
N ILE A 51 -6.62 -8.23 -5.84
CA ILE A 51 -7.32 -9.50 -5.70
C ILE A 51 -8.61 -9.34 -6.50
N TYR A 52 -8.82 -10.21 -7.50
CA TYR A 52 -10.06 -10.28 -8.28
C TYR A 52 -11.22 -10.80 -7.43
#